data_AF-A0A7R9UBV1-F1
#
_entry.id   AF-A0A7R9UBV1-F1
#
_cell.length_a   1.000
_cell.length_b   1.000
_cell.length_c   1.000
_cell.angle_alpha   90.00
_cell.angle_beta   90.00
_cell.angle_gamma   90.00
#
_symmetry.space_group_name_H-M   'P 1'
#
loop_
_entity.id
_entity.type
_entity.pdbx_description
1 polymer ?
#
loop_
_entity_poly.entity_id
_entity_poly.type
_entity_poly.pdbx_seq_one_letter_code
_entity_poly.pdbx_strand_id
1 'polypeptide(L)'
;PSKSRCHPVCIQLINSGDWLQMDTWPPRSFRAEMFLTADQGLRWHRADLEDSRRTTIDYTYDASRPTPSAGGPSFSLWNAGSKNQFFIERRDRTDLVLFTAPPSEAEIEVVGDVRAILYISTSATKSLDVIARLCSVSRLGFSHNICEGVTRV
;
A
#
# COMPACT_ATOMS: atom_id res chain seq x y z
N PRO A 1 -35.47 -5.87 28.76
CA PRO A 1 -34.19 -6.28 28.13
C PRO A 1 -34.05 -5.66 26.73
N SER A 2 -33.17 -4.66 26.58
CA SER A 2 -32.84 -4.12 25.26
C SER A 2 -32.14 -5.21 24.45
N LYS A 3 -32.66 -5.52 23.25
CA LYS A 3 -31.97 -6.42 22.32
C LYS A 3 -30.64 -5.76 21.96
N SER A 4 -29.53 -6.45 22.22
CA SER A 4 -28.22 -6.04 21.72
C SER A 4 -28.33 -5.89 20.20
N ARG A 5 -27.94 -4.72 19.69
CA ARG A 5 -28.00 -4.41 18.27
C ARG A 5 -26.90 -5.26 17.60
N CYS A 6 -27.28 -6.21 16.74
CA CYS A 6 -26.32 -6.93 15.92
C CYS A 6 -25.94 -6.02 14.75
N HIS A 7 -24.68 -5.61 14.68
CA HIS A 7 -24.17 -4.85 13.54
C HIS A 7 -23.92 -5.80 12.35
N PRO A 8 -24.36 -5.45 11.13
CA PRO A 8 -24.25 -6.30 9.95
C PRO A 8 -22.80 -6.47 9.45
N VAL A 9 -21.88 -5.59 9.84
CA VAL A 9 -20.47 -5.65 9.46
C VAL A 9 -19.63 -5.72 10.73
N CYS A 10 -18.71 -6.67 10.76
CA CYS A 10 -17.73 -6.86 11.82
C CYS A 10 -16.38 -7.16 11.16
N ILE A 11 -15.39 -6.32 11.42
CA ILE A 11 -14.04 -6.47 10.88
C ILE A 11 -13.03 -6.54 12.02
N GLN A 12 -11.89 -7.17 11.78
CA GLN A 12 -10.76 -7.12 12.69
C GLN A 12 -9.72 -6.12 12.15
N LEU A 13 -9.26 -5.22 13.01
CA LEU A 13 -8.17 -4.28 12.68
C LEU A 13 -6.84 -5.05 12.63
N ILE A 14 -6.13 -4.93 11.51
CA ILE A 14 -4.95 -5.75 11.21
C ILE A 14 -3.84 -5.60 12.26
N ASN A 15 -3.58 -4.36 12.70
CA ASN A 15 -2.45 -4.07 13.60
C ASN A 15 -2.81 -4.22 15.08
N SER A 16 -3.99 -3.76 15.51
CA SER A 16 -4.38 -3.84 16.93
C SER A 16 -5.01 -5.19 17.29
N GLY A 17 -5.59 -5.89 16.32
CA GLY A 17 -6.36 -7.12 16.54
C GLY A 17 -7.77 -6.89 17.09
N ASP A 18 -8.16 -5.62 17.30
CA ASP A 18 -9.48 -5.26 17.82
C ASP A 18 -10.58 -5.51 16.79
N TRP A 19 -11.80 -5.73 17.29
CA TRP A 19 -12.99 -5.88 16.47
C TRP A 19 -13.75 -4.57 16.35
N LEU A 20 -13.97 -4.11 15.11
CA LEU A 20 -14.80 -2.96 14.81
C LEU A 20 -16.14 -3.41 14.21
N GLN A 21 -17.22 -2.97 14.82
CA GLN A 21 -18.60 -3.26 14.40
C GLN A 21 -19.23 -2.02 13.77
N MET A 22 -19.91 -2.18 12.64
CA MET A 22 -20.50 -1.07 11.87
C MET A 22 -21.77 -1.45 11.12
N ASP A 23 -22.59 -0.45 10.80
CA ASP A 23 -23.88 -0.64 10.13
C ASP A 23 -23.76 -0.77 8.59
N THR A 24 -22.65 -0.33 7.99
CA THR A 24 -22.44 -0.33 6.54
C THR A 24 -20.98 -0.54 6.17
N TRP A 25 -20.73 -1.14 5.01
CA TRP A 25 -19.40 -1.21 4.38
C TRP A 25 -19.38 -0.48 3.03
N PRO A 26 -18.33 0.29 2.72
CA PRO A 26 -17.29 0.77 3.65
C PRO A 26 -17.92 1.68 4.73
N PRO A 27 -17.24 1.88 5.88
CA PRO A 27 -17.72 2.82 6.88
C PRO A 27 -17.84 4.23 6.29
N ARG A 28 -18.73 5.06 6.84
CA ARG A 28 -18.72 6.49 6.52
C ARG A 28 -17.40 7.08 7.03
N SER A 29 -16.48 7.33 6.12
CA SER A 29 -15.14 7.83 6.41
C SER A 29 -14.79 9.04 5.55
N PHE A 30 -13.77 9.77 5.97
CA PHE A 30 -13.13 10.78 5.12
C PHE A 30 -12.18 10.07 4.16
N ARG A 31 -12.23 10.42 2.88
CA ARG A 31 -11.23 9.97 1.93
C ARG A 31 -9.92 10.69 2.23
N ALA A 32 -8.89 9.93 2.57
CA ALA A 32 -7.54 10.45 2.72
C ALA A 32 -6.75 10.17 1.44
N GLU A 33 -5.96 11.16 0.99
CA GLU A 33 -5.13 11.04 -0.20
C GLU A 33 -3.68 11.31 0.17
N MET A 34 -2.77 10.48 -0.36
CA MET A 34 -1.34 10.70 -0.28
C MET A 34 -0.77 10.87 -1.68
N PHE A 35 0.22 11.75 -1.80
CA PHE A 35 0.90 12.07 -3.04
C PHE A 35 2.30 11.47 -3.03
N LEU A 36 2.68 10.88 -4.16
CA LEU A 36 4.03 10.37 -4.43
C LEU A 36 4.93 11.55 -4.81
N THR A 37 6.13 11.61 -4.23
CA THR A 37 7.08 12.72 -4.46
C THR A 37 8.40 12.23 -5.06
N ALA A 38 9.11 13.15 -5.74
CA ALA A 38 10.36 12.88 -6.45
C ALA A 38 11.48 12.34 -5.55
N ASP A 39 11.50 12.76 -4.29
CA ASP A 39 12.41 12.31 -3.23
C ASP A 39 12.00 10.94 -2.64
N GLN A 40 11.15 10.17 -3.35
CA GLN A 40 10.63 8.87 -2.89
C GLN A 40 9.81 8.98 -1.59
N GLY A 41 9.10 10.09 -1.42
CA GLY A 41 8.23 10.34 -0.29
C GLY A 41 6.74 10.07 -0.56
N LEU A 42 5.99 9.85 0.52
CA LEU A 42 4.53 9.96 0.56
C LEU A 42 4.14 11.17 1.41
N ARG A 43 3.25 12.04 0.91
CA ARG A 43 2.81 13.28 1.62
C ARG A 43 1.28 13.41 1.61
N TRP A 44 0.71 13.91 2.70
CA TRP A 44 -0.76 14.09 2.83
C TRP A 44 -1.27 15.35 2.14
N HIS A 45 -0.47 16.41 2.06
CA HIS A 45 -0.91 17.67 1.48
C HIS A 45 -0.23 17.93 0.14
N ARG A 46 -1.04 18.32 -0.86
CA ARG A 46 -0.53 18.74 -2.17
C ARG A 46 0.40 19.96 -2.07
N ALA A 47 0.20 20.81 -1.06
CA ALA A 47 1.06 21.98 -0.83
C ALA A 47 2.49 21.60 -0.41
N ASP A 48 2.69 20.38 0.10
CA ASP A 48 4.02 19.85 0.47
C ASP A 48 4.80 19.34 -0.75
N LEU A 49 4.21 19.43 -1.95
CA LEU A 49 4.89 19.14 -3.20
C LEU A 49 5.70 20.39 -3.57
N GLU A 50 7.03 20.35 -3.38
CA GLU A 50 7.94 21.36 -3.95
C GLU A 50 7.67 21.55 -5.45
N ASP A 51 7.98 22.75 -5.99
CA ASP A 51 7.74 23.18 -7.38
C ASP A 51 7.84 22.02 -8.37
N SER A 52 6.70 21.40 -8.61
CA SER A 52 6.61 20.07 -9.21
C SER A 52 6.60 20.24 -10.71
N ARG A 53 7.76 20.69 -11.23
CA ARG A 53 8.16 20.25 -12.57
C ARG A 53 7.92 18.75 -12.61
N ARG A 54 7.27 18.25 -13.67
CA ARG A 54 6.97 16.82 -13.84
C ARG A 54 8.22 16.00 -13.57
N THR A 55 8.35 15.47 -12.36
CA THR A 55 9.48 14.63 -12.01
C THR A 55 9.05 13.20 -12.18
N THR A 56 9.81 12.47 -12.98
CA THR A 56 9.65 11.04 -13.19
C THR A 56 10.62 10.30 -12.28
N ILE A 57 10.23 9.11 -11.84
CA ILE A 57 11.14 8.15 -11.20
C ILE A 57 11.19 6.94 -12.11
N ASP A 58 12.39 6.63 -12.59
CA ASP A 58 12.62 5.51 -13.49
C ASP A 58 13.08 4.28 -12.70
N TYR A 59 12.66 3.11 -13.15
CA TYR A 59 13.13 1.82 -12.66
C TYR A 59 13.12 0.80 -13.81
N THR A 60 13.89 -0.28 -13.67
CA THR A 60 14.06 -1.29 -14.71
C THR A 60 13.56 -2.65 -14.23
N TYR A 61 12.53 -3.16 -14.88
CA TYR A 61 12.03 -4.51 -14.66
C TYR A 61 12.59 -5.49 -15.70
N ASP A 62 13.23 -6.56 -15.24
CA ASP A 62 13.72 -7.67 -16.06
C ASP A 62 12.85 -8.90 -15.83
N ALA A 63 12.08 -9.30 -16.85
CA ALA A 63 11.17 -10.45 -16.76
C ALA A 63 11.91 -11.80 -16.52
N SER A 64 13.21 -11.88 -16.82
CA SER A 64 14.03 -13.06 -16.50
C SER A 64 14.45 -13.12 -15.01
N ARG A 65 14.26 -12.03 -14.28
CA ARG A 65 14.58 -11.86 -12.85
C ARG A 65 13.42 -11.14 -12.13
N PRO A 66 12.23 -11.78 -12.05
CA PRO A 66 11.04 -11.11 -11.55
C PRO A 66 11.17 -10.75 -10.06
N THR A 67 10.45 -9.69 -9.66
CA THR A 67 10.30 -9.32 -8.25
C THR A 67 9.76 -10.50 -7.44
N PRO A 68 10.47 -10.97 -6.40
CA PRO A 68 9.96 -12.02 -5.54
C PRO A 68 8.65 -11.60 -4.87
N SER A 69 7.70 -12.53 -4.75
CA SER A 69 6.48 -12.33 -3.97
C SER A 69 6.73 -12.58 -2.48
N ALA A 70 6.21 -11.73 -1.59
CA ALA A 70 6.13 -12.01 -0.16
C ALA A 70 4.79 -11.50 0.39
N GLY A 71 3.94 -12.42 0.85
CA GLY A 71 2.64 -12.04 1.38
C GLY A 71 1.56 -11.89 0.31
N GLY A 72 0.57 -11.08 0.67
CA GLY A 72 -0.52 -10.67 -0.21
C GLY A 72 -1.65 -11.70 -0.28
N PRO A 73 -2.57 -11.54 -1.26
CA PRO A 73 -3.66 -12.46 -1.55
C PRO A 73 -3.15 -13.73 -2.27
N SER A 74 -2.14 -14.37 -1.70
CA SER A 74 -1.60 -15.63 -2.20
C SER A 74 -2.46 -16.81 -1.74
N PHE A 75 -2.61 -17.82 -2.60
CA PHE A 75 -3.23 -19.10 -2.24
C PHE A 75 -2.26 -20.05 -1.51
N SER A 76 -0.96 -19.73 -1.46
CA SER A 76 0.03 -20.53 -0.74
C SER A 76 -0.10 -20.27 0.76
N LEU A 77 -0.41 -21.29 1.55
CA LEU A 77 -0.48 -21.18 3.01
C LEU A 77 0.82 -20.67 3.64
N TRP A 78 1.97 -20.92 3.00
CA TRP A 78 3.28 -20.48 3.48
C TRP A 78 3.57 -19.01 3.17
N ASN A 79 2.96 -18.47 2.10
CA ASN A 79 3.24 -17.14 1.58
C ASN A 79 2.06 -16.16 1.69
N ALA A 80 0.86 -16.59 2.06
CA ALA A 80 -0.31 -15.73 2.20
C ALA A 80 -0.20 -14.74 3.37
N GLY A 81 -0.94 -13.65 3.28
CA GLY A 81 -1.16 -12.70 4.37
C GLY A 81 -0.07 -11.64 4.52
N SER A 82 0.08 -11.12 5.74
CA SER A 82 1.09 -10.12 6.06
C SER A 82 2.47 -10.77 6.23
N LYS A 83 3.47 -10.24 5.52
CA LYS A 83 4.86 -10.68 5.53
C LYS A 83 5.79 -9.47 5.54
N ASN A 84 6.95 -9.66 6.17
CA ASN A 84 8.02 -8.69 6.17
C ASN A 84 8.56 -8.50 4.74
N GLN A 85 8.59 -7.25 4.28
CA GLN A 85 8.99 -6.87 2.93
C GLN A 85 10.49 -6.57 2.80
N PHE A 86 11.26 -6.60 3.90
CA PHE A 86 12.68 -6.24 3.96
C PHE A 86 13.55 -6.82 2.83
N PHE A 87 13.36 -8.10 2.48
CA PHE A 87 14.15 -8.75 1.43
C PHE A 87 13.76 -8.30 0.02
N ILE A 88 12.52 -7.85 -0.17
CA ILE A 88 12.05 -7.30 -1.44
C ILE A 88 12.53 -5.86 -1.56
N GLU A 89 12.40 -5.06 -0.51
CA GLU A 89 12.66 -3.61 -0.46
C GLU A 89 14.15 -3.23 -0.34
N ARG A 90 15.08 -4.13 -0.70
CA ARG A 90 16.51 -3.87 -0.56
C ARG A 90 16.97 -2.78 -1.54
N ARG A 91 17.90 -1.94 -1.10
CA ARG A 91 18.39 -0.78 -1.88
C ARG A 91 19.13 -1.14 -3.17
N ASP A 92 19.62 -2.37 -3.30
CA ASP A 92 20.31 -2.87 -4.49
C ASP A 92 19.34 -3.36 -5.59
N ARG A 93 18.03 -3.33 -5.31
CA ARG A 93 16.98 -3.66 -6.29
C ARG A 93 16.68 -2.48 -7.18
N THR A 94 16.51 -2.76 -8.46
CA THR A 94 16.24 -1.75 -9.50
C THR A 94 14.87 -1.93 -10.16
N ASP A 95 14.11 -2.95 -9.74
CA ASP A 95 12.85 -3.41 -10.35
C ASP A 95 11.61 -2.98 -9.55
N LEU A 96 11.79 -2.09 -8.57
CA LEU A 96 10.72 -1.49 -7.79
C LEU A 96 11.10 -0.08 -7.34
N VAL A 97 10.10 0.71 -6.96
CA VAL A 97 10.27 2.03 -6.35
C VAL A 97 9.53 2.03 -5.03
N LEU A 98 10.17 2.57 -3.99
CA LEU A 98 9.58 2.72 -2.67
C LEU A 98 9.17 4.18 -2.46
N PHE A 99 8.01 4.38 -1.84
CA PHE A 99 7.59 5.70 -1.39
C PHE A 99 7.21 5.59 0.08
N THR A 100 7.82 6.42 0.92
CA THR A 100 7.67 6.32 2.38
C THR A 100 7.21 7.64 2.98
N ALA A 101 6.21 7.56 3.84
CA ALA A 101 5.72 8.70 4.60
C ALA A 101 6.71 9.07 5.73
N PRO A 102 6.77 10.33 6.18
CA PRO A 102 7.41 10.62 7.46
C PRO A 102 6.70 9.84 8.58
N PRO A 103 7.38 9.55 9.70
CA PRO A 103 6.74 8.95 10.87
C PRO A 103 5.51 9.75 11.29
N SER A 104 4.38 9.07 11.50
CA SER A 104 3.17 9.74 11.98
C SER A 104 3.27 10.04 13.48
N GLU A 105 2.83 11.24 13.87
CA GLU A 105 2.74 11.64 15.28
C GLU A 105 1.52 11.03 15.97
N ALA A 106 0.47 10.71 15.20
CA ALA A 106 -0.77 10.12 15.67
C ALA A 106 -1.02 8.74 15.06
N GLU A 107 -1.84 7.94 15.72
CA GLU A 107 -2.34 6.68 15.16
C GLU A 107 -3.24 6.96 13.96
N ILE A 108 -3.06 6.17 12.89
CA ILE A 108 -3.85 6.26 11.67
C ILE A 108 -4.56 4.93 11.46
N GLU A 109 -5.89 4.97 11.49
CA GLU A 109 -6.73 3.82 11.16
C GLU A 109 -7.23 3.94 9.72
N VAL A 110 -6.92 2.94 8.89
CA VAL A 110 -7.34 2.91 7.48
C VAL A 110 -8.34 1.76 7.31
N VAL A 111 -9.60 2.12 7.06
CA VAL A 111 -10.69 1.15 6.88
C VAL A 111 -11.47 1.49 5.61
N GLY A 112 -11.56 0.52 4.70
CA GLY A 112 -12.30 0.63 3.45
C GLY A 112 -11.44 0.32 2.23
N ASP A 113 -11.82 0.88 1.10
CA ASP A 113 -11.16 0.64 -0.18
C ASP A 113 -9.86 1.45 -0.32
N VAL A 114 -8.78 0.77 -0.72
CA VAL A 114 -7.50 1.40 -1.05
C VAL A 114 -7.34 1.47 -2.56
N ARG A 115 -6.89 2.61 -3.08
CA ARG A 115 -6.62 2.82 -4.51
C ARG A 115 -5.26 3.48 -4.71
N ALA A 116 -4.52 3.00 -5.70
CA ALA A 116 -3.33 3.66 -6.21
C ALA A 116 -3.64 4.28 -7.59
N ILE A 117 -3.29 5.55 -7.77
CA ILE A 117 -3.42 6.26 -9.05
C ILE A 117 -2.01 6.56 -9.52
N LEU A 118 -1.56 5.86 -10.56
CA LEU A 118 -0.22 5.96 -11.10
C LEU A 118 -0.27 6.48 -12.54
N TYR A 119 0.63 7.42 -12.85
CA TYR A 119 0.87 7.89 -14.22
C TYR A 119 2.19 7.30 -14.68
N ILE A 120 2.15 6.39 -15.65
CA ILE A 120 3.29 5.56 -16.04
C ILE A 120 3.57 5.75 -17.52
N SER A 121 4.85 5.87 -17.86
CA SER A 121 5.39 5.69 -19.21
C SER A 121 6.31 4.48 -19.22
N THR A 122 6.30 3.69 -20.29
CA THR A 122 7.10 2.46 -20.39
C THR A 122 7.77 2.34 -21.74
N SER A 123 8.94 1.68 -21.78
CA SER A 123 9.61 1.24 -23.01
C SER A 123 9.18 -0.17 -23.44
N ALA A 124 8.36 -0.86 -22.65
CA ALA A 124 7.85 -2.18 -23.00
C ALA A 124 7.01 -2.13 -24.30
N THR A 125 7.24 -3.08 -25.19
CA THR A 125 6.62 -3.12 -26.52
C THR A 125 5.31 -3.90 -26.59
N LYS A 126 4.97 -4.63 -25.52
CA LYS A 126 3.74 -5.41 -25.39
C LYS A 126 2.95 -4.89 -24.20
N SER A 127 2.64 -5.75 -23.23
CA SER A 127 1.97 -5.40 -21.98
C SER A 127 2.93 -5.48 -20.80
N LEU A 128 2.63 -4.75 -19.73
CA LEU A 128 3.25 -4.98 -18.42
C LEU A 128 2.20 -5.06 -17.31
N ASP A 129 2.58 -5.74 -16.23
CA ASP A 129 1.83 -5.73 -14.99
C ASP A 129 2.39 -4.65 -14.06
N VAL A 130 1.50 -3.81 -13.56
CA VAL A 130 1.80 -2.79 -12.55
C VAL A 130 1.19 -3.24 -11.24
N ILE A 131 2.04 -3.45 -10.25
CA ILE A 131 1.63 -3.83 -8.90
C ILE A 131 1.88 -2.65 -7.97
N ALA A 132 0.85 -2.25 -7.21
CA ALA A 132 0.98 -1.29 -6.13
C ALA A 132 0.68 -2.00 -4.81
N ARG A 133 1.59 -1.87 -3.84
CA ARG A 133 1.48 -2.49 -2.52
C ARG A 133 1.51 -1.41 -1.44
N LEU A 134 0.50 -1.43 -0.58
CA LEU A 134 0.50 -0.64 0.64
C LEU A 134 1.16 -1.44 1.75
N CYS A 135 2.17 -0.85 2.39
CA CYS A 135 2.85 -1.41 3.53
C CYS A 135 2.64 -0.55 4.78
N SER A 136 2.60 -1.18 5.95
CA SER A 136 2.74 -0.53 7.25
C SER A 136 4.18 -0.67 7.70
N VAL A 137 4.83 0.45 8.05
CA VAL A 137 6.20 0.49 8.55
C VAL A 137 6.16 0.78 10.05
N SER A 138 6.65 -0.16 10.86
CA SER A 138 6.69 0.03 12.31
C SER A 138 7.76 1.07 12.70
N ARG A 139 7.70 1.57 13.95
CA ARG A 139 8.73 2.48 14.51
C ARG A 139 10.14 1.86 14.52
N LEU A 140 10.24 0.53 14.45
CA LEU A 140 11.51 -0.20 14.35
C LEU A 140 11.99 -0.38 12.89
N GLY A 141 11.25 0.16 11.91
CA GLY A 141 11.59 0.08 10.48
C GLY A 141 11.14 -1.21 9.79
N PHE A 142 10.33 -2.06 10.43
CA PHE A 142 9.83 -3.27 9.79
C PHE A 142 8.64 -2.95 8.89
N SER A 143 8.81 -3.14 7.58
CA SER A 143 7.76 -3.00 6.56
C SER A 143 6.98 -4.31 6.42
N HIS A 144 5.65 -4.25 6.56
CA HIS A 144 4.75 -5.36 6.34
C HIS A 144 3.66 -4.99 5.34
N ASN A 145 3.39 -5.86 4.38
CA ASN A 145 2.31 -5.63 3.41
C ASN A 145 0.93 -5.68 4.08
N ILE A 146 0.06 -4.76 3.67
CA ILE A 146 -1.33 -4.67 4.13
C ILE A 146 -2.28 -5.13 3.03
N CYS A 147 -2.18 -4.51 1.86
CA CYS A 147 -2.95 -4.89 0.67
C CYS A 147 -2.17 -4.55 -0.59
N GLU A 148 -2.57 -5.13 -1.71
CA GLU A 148 -1.99 -4.84 -3.02
C GLU A 148 -3.04 -4.94 -4.12
N GLY A 149 -2.79 -4.22 -5.20
CA GLY A 149 -3.57 -4.29 -6.44
C GLY A 149 -2.64 -4.51 -7.62
N VAL A 150 -3.16 -5.15 -8.66
CA VAL A 150 -2.46 -5.36 -9.93
C VAL A 150 -3.33 -4.87 -11.08
N THR A 151 -2.72 -4.23 -12.06
CA THR A 151 -3.36 -3.92 -13.34
C THR A 151 -2.41 -4.25 -14.47
N ARG A 152 -2.97 -4.65 -15.62
CA ARG A 152 -2.22 -4.86 -16.85
C ARG A 152 -2.49 -3.68 -17.78
N VAL A 153 -1.42 -3.07 -18.26
CA VAL A 153 -1.44 -1.97 -19.23
C VAL A 153 -0.79 -2.36 -20.55
#